data_AF-A0A727TN01-F1
#
_entry.id   AF-A0A727TN01-F1
#
_cell.length_a   1.000
_cell.length_b   1.000
_cell.length_c   1.000
_cell.angle_alpha   90.00
_cell.angle_beta   90.00
_cell.angle_gamma   90.00
#
_symmetry.space_group_name_H-M   'P 1'
#
loop_
_entity.id
_entity.type
_entity.pdbx_description
1 polymer ?
#
loop_
_entity_poly.entity_id
_entity_poly.type
_entity_poly.pdbx_seq_one_letter_code
_entity_poly.pdbx_strand_id
1 'polypeptide(L)'
;MPITLEHIAAKPFQEKLKAKGIRTWDTIQYLSALDGAYKDTVFHEQISNLPKDYIHLDEMARDEKEYSLNVFDFFFEPTSEIICDVIKSTLDFYYSNSPTFRRLVNYKVDYSMNNDIDTSKCEVKVSPNYSYENTEGDSVYLSLPFDKKGFPIDPGFHDCETRITSEKVFLDLFLKHLLYDELKMNYEATNIYSNVIFKEIDSPAMAHASLCFSQASVNDE
;
A
#
# COMPACT_ATOMS: atom_id res chain seq x y z
N MET A 1 8.12 18.18 14.81
CA MET A 1 7.41 19.01 13.81
C MET A 1 6.90 18.05 12.76
N PRO A 2 5.59 17.85 12.61
CA PRO A 2 5.08 16.89 11.64
C PRO A 2 5.35 17.45 10.24
N ILE A 3 5.84 16.61 9.34
CA ILE A 3 6.01 16.96 7.93
C ILE A 3 4.60 17.09 7.36
N THR A 4 4.13 18.32 7.23
CA THR A 4 2.88 18.62 6.53
C THR A 4 3.04 18.26 5.05
N LEU A 5 2.13 17.41 4.57
CA LEU A 5 1.95 16.83 3.22
C LEU A 5 1.86 17.84 2.05
N GLU A 6 2.26 19.10 2.23
CA GLU A 6 2.04 20.18 1.26
C GLU A 6 3.13 20.32 0.18
N HIS A 7 4.19 19.51 0.20
CA HIS A 7 5.27 19.58 -0.80
C HIS A 7 5.50 18.24 -1.49
N ILE A 8 4.46 17.73 -2.16
CA ILE A 8 4.52 16.47 -2.91
C ILE A 8 4.95 16.79 -4.35
N ALA A 9 6.22 16.55 -4.65
CA ALA A 9 6.85 16.74 -5.95
C ALA A 9 6.58 15.60 -6.96
N ALA A 10 5.56 14.75 -6.75
CA ALA A 10 5.27 13.59 -7.60
C ALA A 10 4.56 13.89 -8.92
N LYS A 11 3.69 14.91 -8.97
CA LYS A 11 2.93 15.25 -10.19
C LYS A 11 3.81 15.42 -11.45
N PRO A 12 4.95 16.13 -11.39
CA PRO A 12 5.84 16.30 -12.55
C PRO A 12 6.42 15.00 -13.12
N PHE A 13 6.73 14.02 -12.27
CA PHE A 13 7.33 12.75 -12.72
C PHE A 13 6.29 11.87 -13.43
N GLN A 14 5.10 11.73 -12.83
CA GLN A 14 4.01 10.95 -13.43
C GLN A 14 3.53 11.56 -14.76
N GLU A 15 3.42 12.90 -14.85
CA GLU A 15 3.07 13.59 -16.09
C GLU A 15 4.10 13.33 -17.21
N LYS A 16 5.40 13.30 -16.86
CA LYS A 16 6.48 13.01 -17.80
C LYS A 16 6.44 11.58 -18.33
N LEU A 17 6.10 10.59 -17.50
CA LEU A 17 5.95 9.20 -17.94
C LEU A 17 4.72 9.03 -18.84
N LYS A 18 3.59 9.65 -18.46
CA LYS A 18 2.39 9.70 -19.31
C LYS A 18 2.67 10.33 -20.68
N ALA A 19 3.46 11.40 -20.73
CA ALA A 19 3.87 12.04 -21.99
C ALA A 19 4.74 11.13 -22.87
N LYS A 20 5.47 10.18 -22.28
CA LYS A 20 6.22 9.13 -23.00
C LYS A 20 5.36 7.91 -23.37
N GLY A 21 4.09 7.91 -23.00
CA GLY A 21 3.17 6.80 -23.23
C GLY A 21 3.37 5.60 -22.29
N ILE A 22 4.24 5.72 -21.27
CA ILE A 22 4.51 4.64 -20.31
C ILE A 22 3.41 4.66 -19.25
N ARG A 23 2.70 3.54 -19.12
CA ARG A 23 1.63 3.33 -18.14
C ARG A 23 2.13 2.53 -16.96
N THR A 24 1.44 2.62 -15.82
CA THR A 24 1.87 1.90 -14.62
C THR A 24 1.78 0.38 -14.76
N TRP A 25 0.88 -0.12 -15.60
CA TRP A 25 0.79 -1.54 -15.96
C TRP A 25 1.77 -1.97 -17.07
N ASP A 26 2.57 -1.06 -17.64
CA ASP A 26 3.73 -1.42 -18.47
C ASP A 26 4.90 -1.81 -17.55
N THR A 27 4.67 -2.80 -16.69
CA THR A 27 5.37 -3.08 -15.42
C THR A 27 6.88 -2.84 -15.51
N ILE A 28 7.57 -3.50 -16.44
CA ILE A 28 9.04 -3.40 -16.55
C ILE A 28 9.49 -1.98 -16.92
N GLN A 29 8.83 -1.33 -17.88
CA GLN A 29 9.20 0.01 -18.32
C GLN A 29 8.92 1.05 -17.25
N TYR A 30 7.78 0.92 -16.58
CA TYR A 30 7.37 1.82 -15.52
C TYR A 30 8.31 1.74 -14.31
N LEU A 31 8.56 0.53 -13.82
CA LEU A 31 9.44 0.29 -12.67
C LEU A 31 10.89 0.70 -12.97
N SER A 32 11.38 0.42 -14.18
CA SER A 32 12.72 0.88 -14.60
C SER A 32 12.83 2.41 -14.63
N ALA A 33 11.74 3.11 -14.98
CA ALA A 33 11.71 4.57 -14.97
C ALA A 33 11.68 5.13 -13.54
N LEU A 34 10.97 4.46 -12.62
CA LEU A 34 10.98 4.80 -11.19
C LEU A 34 12.35 4.56 -10.54
N ASP A 35 13.02 3.46 -10.89
CA ASP A 35 14.35 3.10 -10.38
C ASP A 35 15.42 4.08 -10.85
N GLY A 36 15.39 4.46 -12.13
CA GLY A 36 16.35 5.40 -12.71
C GLY A 36 16.31 6.82 -12.13
N ALA A 37 15.33 7.15 -11.28
CA ALA A 37 15.21 8.48 -10.68
C ALA A 37 16.19 8.71 -9.50
N TYR A 38 16.52 7.66 -8.73
CA TYR A 38 17.35 7.77 -7.52
C TYR A 38 18.17 6.50 -7.29
N LYS A 39 19.33 6.61 -6.61
CA LYS A 39 20.15 5.45 -6.25
C LYS A 39 19.55 4.70 -5.06
N ASP A 40 18.62 3.79 -5.35
CA ASP A 40 17.95 2.95 -4.35
C ASP A 40 18.25 1.48 -4.62
N THR A 41 19.21 0.92 -3.89
CA THR A 41 19.67 -0.47 -4.11
C THR A 41 18.61 -1.49 -3.77
N VAL A 42 17.79 -1.24 -2.75
CA VAL A 42 16.70 -2.13 -2.33
C VAL A 42 15.64 -2.18 -3.43
N PHE A 43 15.26 -1.02 -3.97
CA PHE A 43 14.29 -0.96 -5.05
C PHE A 43 14.83 -1.63 -6.33
N HIS A 44 16.08 -1.35 -6.68
CA HIS A 44 16.74 -1.95 -7.84
C HIS A 44 16.75 -3.48 -7.78
N GLU A 45 17.06 -4.05 -6.61
CA GLU A 45 17.05 -5.49 -6.38
C GLU A 45 15.63 -6.08 -6.50
N GLN A 46 14.64 -5.41 -5.91
CA GLN A 46 13.23 -5.83 -5.98
C GLN A 46 12.71 -5.88 -7.41
N ILE A 47 12.95 -4.84 -8.22
CA ILE A 47 12.45 -4.80 -9.59
C ILE A 47 13.22 -5.74 -10.54
N SER A 48 14.45 -6.11 -10.17
CA SER A 48 15.25 -7.10 -10.91
C SER A 48 14.76 -8.53 -10.68
N ASN A 49 14.05 -8.78 -9.57
CA ASN A 49 13.58 -10.09 -9.13
C ASN A 49 12.07 -10.12 -8.90
N LEU A 50 11.28 -9.49 -9.78
CA LEU A 50 9.84 -9.41 -9.61
C LEU A 50 9.18 -10.79 -9.54
N PRO A 51 8.30 -11.03 -8.53
CA PRO A 51 7.49 -12.23 -8.48
C PRO A 51 6.59 -12.36 -9.72
N LYS A 52 6.36 -13.59 -10.19
CA LYS A 52 5.49 -13.84 -11.35
C LYS A 52 4.05 -13.36 -11.10
N ASP A 53 3.57 -13.53 -9.88
CA ASP A 53 2.21 -13.14 -9.50
C ASP A 53 2.03 -11.62 -9.52
N TYR A 54 3.10 -10.85 -9.24
CA TYR A 54 3.11 -9.39 -9.40
C TYR A 54 2.89 -9.00 -10.86
N ILE A 55 3.67 -9.60 -11.77
CA ILE A 55 3.57 -9.30 -13.21
C ILE A 55 2.18 -9.67 -13.73
N HIS A 56 1.69 -10.85 -13.35
CA HIS A 56 0.37 -11.31 -13.76
C HIS A 56 -0.76 -10.40 -13.25
N LEU A 57 -0.68 -9.94 -12.00
CA LEU A 57 -1.66 -9.02 -11.45
C LEU A 57 -1.65 -7.67 -12.18
N ASP A 58 -0.49 -7.10 -12.48
CA ASP A 58 -0.39 -5.87 -13.26
C ASP A 58 -0.98 -6.01 -14.68
N GLU A 59 -0.85 -7.19 -15.30
CA GLU A 59 -1.48 -7.46 -16.59
C GLU A 59 -3.02 -7.44 -16.53
N MET A 60 -3.62 -7.72 -15.37
CA MET A 60 -5.07 -7.71 -15.17
C MET A 60 -5.57 -6.35 -14.66
N ALA A 61 -4.88 -5.77 -13.67
CA ALA A 61 -5.24 -4.54 -13.01
C ALA A 61 -4.75 -3.32 -13.80
N ARG A 62 -5.51 -2.86 -14.80
CA ARG A 62 -5.09 -1.77 -15.70
C ARG A 62 -5.83 -0.44 -15.52
N ASP A 63 -6.89 -0.39 -14.70
CA ASP A 63 -7.68 0.84 -14.60
C ASP A 63 -7.04 1.88 -13.66
N GLU A 64 -6.36 2.88 -14.23
CA GLU A 64 -5.77 4.01 -13.49
C GLU A 64 -6.77 5.14 -13.18
N LYS A 65 -8.05 5.05 -13.58
CA LYS A 65 -9.01 6.13 -13.38
C LYS A 65 -9.30 6.36 -11.91
N GLU A 66 -9.53 7.63 -11.59
CA GLU A 66 -9.99 8.04 -10.28
C GLU A 66 -11.52 8.13 -10.33
N TYR A 67 -12.18 7.34 -9.48
CA TYR A 67 -13.63 7.37 -9.29
C TYR A 67 -13.98 8.01 -7.96
N SER A 68 -15.25 8.42 -7.80
CA SER A 68 -15.80 8.82 -6.50
C SER A 68 -16.11 7.58 -5.66
N LEU A 69 -15.08 6.86 -5.24
CA LEU A 69 -15.16 5.63 -4.45
C LEU A 69 -14.83 5.93 -2.98
N ASN A 70 -15.64 5.42 -2.05
CA ASN A 70 -15.24 5.37 -0.65
C ASN A 70 -14.52 4.03 -0.40
N VAL A 71 -13.18 4.05 -0.45
CA VAL A 71 -12.34 2.85 -0.29
C VAL A 71 -12.55 2.23 1.10
N PHE A 72 -12.68 3.06 2.14
CA PHE A 72 -12.89 2.59 3.50
C PHE A 72 -14.19 1.77 3.61
N ASP A 73 -15.32 2.33 3.17
CA ASP A 73 -16.64 1.67 3.29
C ASP A 73 -16.70 0.34 2.52
N PHE A 74 -15.89 0.18 1.47
CA PHE A 74 -15.85 -1.05 0.67
C PHE A 74 -15.06 -2.16 1.38
N PHE A 75 -13.92 -1.84 2.00
CA PHE A 75 -12.98 -2.84 2.51
C PHE A 75 -12.94 -2.97 4.03
N PHE A 76 -13.57 -2.06 4.78
CA PHE A 76 -13.50 -2.06 6.24
C PHE A 76 -14.88 -2.15 6.91
N GLU A 77 -14.89 -2.81 8.06
CA GLU A 77 -15.99 -2.75 9.01
C GLU A 77 -16.00 -1.41 9.76
N PRO A 78 -17.17 -0.92 10.21
CA PRO A 78 -17.24 0.27 11.04
C PRO A 78 -16.37 0.19 12.29
N THR A 79 -15.66 1.28 12.59
CA THR A 79 -14.82 1.42 13.80
C THR A 79 -15.05 2.79 14.45
N SER A 80 -14.26 3.13 15.47
CA SER A 80 -14.35 4.44 16.13
C SER A 80 -14.12 5.58 15.12
N GLU A 81 -14.84 6.69 15.28
CA GLU A 81 -14.84 7.83 14.34
C GLU A 81 -13.42 8.35 14.07
N ILE A 82 -12.59 8.49 15.11
CA ILE A 82 -11.21 8.97 14.98
C ILE A 82 -10.35 8.03 14.12
N ILE A 83 -10.42 6.71 14.36
CA ILE A 83 -9.66 5.72 13.59
C ILE A 83 -10.18 5.66 12.15
N CYS A 84 -11.50 5.71 11.97
CA CYS A 84 -12.16 5.76 10.67
C CYS A 84 -11.65 6.93 9.84
N ASP A 85 -11.67 8.14 10.39
CA ASP A 85 -11.23 9.37 9.70
C ASP A 85 -9.76 9.29 9.29
N VAL A 86 -8.89 8.80 10.19
CA VAL A 86 -7.46 8.61 9.89
C VAL A 86 -7.30 7.65 8.71
N ILE A 87 -7.83 6.43 8.82
CA ILE A 87 -7.66 5.40 7.79
C ILE A 87 -8.25 5.86 6.46
N LYS A 88 -9.46 6.41 6.49
CA LYS A 88 -10.13 6.93 5.29
C LYS A 88 -9.30 8.01 4.62
N SER A 89 -8.84 9.01 5.36
CA SER A 89 -8.01 10.09 4.80
C SER A 89 -6.70 9.57 4.19
N THR A 90 -6.08 8.56 4.80
CA THR A 90 -4.88 7.90 4.27
C THR A 90 -5.17 7.14 2.98
N LEU A 91 -6.25 6.36 2.91
CA LEU A 91 -6.64 5.62 1.71
C LEU A 91 -7.05 6.55 0.57
N ASP A 92 -7.84 7.59 0.87
CA ASP A 92 -8.24 8.62 -0.11
C ASP A 92 -7.01 9.32 -0.68
N PHE A 93 -6.03 9.64 0.17
CA PHE A 93 -4.76 10.22 -0.26
C PHE A 93 -3.99 9.29 -1.22
N TYR A 94 -3.87 8.00 -0.90
CA TYR A 94 -3.22 7.04 -1.80
C TYR A 94 -3.99 6.89 -3.12
N TYR A 95 -5.32 6.83 -3.06
CA TYR A 95 -6.17 6.72 -4.25
C TYR A 95 -6.04 7.94 -5.17
N SER A 96 -5.98 9.15 -4.64
CA SER A 96 -5.79 10.34 -5.49
C SER A 96 -4.36 10.47 -6.04
N ASN A 97 -3.34 10.00 -5.33
CA ASN A 97 -1.93 10.31 -5.68
C ASN A 97 -1.14 9.15 -6.31
N SER A 98 -1.59 7.90 -6.19
CA SER A 98 -0.91 6.73 -6.74
C SER A 98 -1.72 6.03 -7.83
N PRO A 99 -1.31 6.12 -9.11
CA PRO A 99 -1.93 5.33 -10.18
C PRO A 99 -1.83 3.82 -9.93
N THR A 100 -0.76 3.31 -9.34
CA THR A 100 -0.67 1.88 -8.99
C THR A 100 -1.71 1.49 -7.94
N PHE A 101 -1.87 2.27 -6.86
CA PHE A 101 -2.88 2.01 -5.86
C PHE A 101 -4.30 2.02 -6.46
N ARG A 102 -4.60 2.99 -7.35
CA ARG A 102 -5.90 3.02 -8.05
C ARG A 102 -6.16 1.76 -8.85
N ARG A 103 -5.18 1.27 -9.62
CA ARG A 103 -5.35 0.04 -10.41
C ARG A 103 -5.72 -1.15 -9.55
N LEU A 104 -5.04 -1.32 -8.42
CA LEU A 104 -5.27 -2.44 -7.51
C LEU A 104 -6.66 -2.36 -6.86
N VAL A 105 -7.05 -1.17 -6.37
CA VAL A 105 -8.37 -0.93 -5.79
C VAL A 105 -9.47 -1.13 -6.83
N ASN A 106 -9.35 -0.51 -8.00
CA ASN A 106 -10.33 -0.61 -9.08
C ASN A 106 -10.49 -2.06 -9.54
N TYR A 107 -9.38 -2.77 -9.73
CA TYR A 107 -9.41 -4.19 -10.09
C TYR A 107 -10.22 -5.01 -9.07
N LYS A 108 -9.96 -4.85 -7.77
CA LYS A 108 -10.67 -5.64 -6.76
C LYS A 108 -12.15 -5.27 -6.69
N VAL A 109 -12.48 -3.98 -6.72
CA VAL A 109 -13.89 -3.53 -6.73
C VAL A 109 -14.62 -4.06 -7.96
N ASP A 110 -14.07 -3.90 -9.15
CA ASP A 110 -14.67 -4.39 -10.40
C ASP A 110 -14.81 -5.90 -10.38
N TYR A 111 -13.80 -6.62 -9.88
CA TYR A 111 -13.86 -8.07 -9.77
C TYR A 111 -14.98 -8.51 -8.82
N SER A 112 -15.11 -7.89 -7.65
CA SER A 112 -16.17 -8.21 -6.70
C SER A 112 -17.56 -7.90 -7.26
N MET A 113 -17.75 -6.73 -7.88
CA MET A 113 -19.03 -6.32 -8.45
C MET A 113 -19.45 -7.19 -9.65
N ASN A 114 -18.51 -7.52 -10.54
CA ASN A 114 -18.82 -8.28 -11.75
C ASN A 114 -19.08 -9.77 -11.46
N ASN A 115 -18.57 -10.30 -10.35
CA ASN A 115 -18.71 -11.71 -9.98
C ASN A 115 -19.69 -11.93 -8.81
N ASP A 116 -20.37 -10.89 -8.34
CA ASP A 116 -21.30 -10.94 -7.19
C ASP A 116 -20.65 -11.56 -5.93
N ILE A 117 -19.38 -11.19 -5.70
CA ILE A 117 -18.59 -11.66 -4.57
C ILE A 117 -18.74 -10.66 -3.43
N ASP A 118 -19.25 -11.13 -2.29
CA ASP A 118 -19.21 -10.35 -1.06
C ASP A 118 -17.75 -10.25 -0.59
N THR A 119 -17.22 -9.03 -0.58
CA THR A 119 -15.83 -8.80 -0.18
C THR A 119 -15.78 -8.82 1.33
N SER A 120 -15.14 -9.84 1.91
CA SER A 120 -14.94 -9.90 3.36
C SER A 120 -14.29 -8.61 3.83
N LYS A 121 -15.04 -7.80 4.58
CA LYS A 121 -14.52 -6.56 5.14
C LYS A 121 -13.55 -6.86 6.28
N CYS A 122 -12.59 -5.98 6.44
CA CYS A 122 -11.59 -6.08 7.48
C CYS A 122 -11.99 -5.25 8.71
N GLU A 123 -11.92 -5.85 9.90
CA GLU A 123 -12.04 -5.16 11.17
C GLU A 123 -10.67 -4.60 11.62
N VAL A 124 -10.66 -3.34 12.08
CA VAL A 124 -9.46 -2.69 12.63
C VAL A 124 -9.38 -2.92 14.14
N LYS A 125 -8.30 -3.56 14.59
CA LYS A 125 -7.99 -3.78 16.00
C LYS A 125 -6.87 -2.87 16.49
N VAL A 126 -7.09 -2.19 17.61
CA VAL A 126 -6.03 -1.44 18.28
C VAL A 126 -5.13 -2.41 19.05
N SER A 127 -3.85 -2.46 18.69
CA SER A 127 -2.87 -3.43 19.20
C SER A 127 -1.48 -2.80 19.26
N PRO A 128 -0.58 -3.20 20.17
CA PRO A 128 0.81 -2.74 20.15
C PRO A 128 1.61 -3.25 18.93
N ASN A 129 1.08 -4.24 18.19
CA ASN A 129 1.73 -4.87 17.06
C ASN A 129 0.98 -4.59 15.76
N TYR A 130 1.74 -4.50 14.67
CA TYR A 130 1.21 -4.53 13.32
C TYR A 130 0.97 -5.97 12.88
N SER A 131 -0.27 -6.34 12.55
CA SER A 131 -0.56 -7.67 12.00
C SER A 131 -1.74 -7.64 11.02
N TYR A 132 -1.72 -8.59 10.09
CA TYR A 132 -2.85 -8.91 9.22
C TYR A 132 -3.19 -10.39 9.44
N GLU A 133 -4.46 -10.66 9.74
CA GLU A 133 -4.97 -12.00 10.01
C GLU A 133 -6.19 -12.26 9.13
N ASN A 134 -6.11 -13.32 8.32
CA ASN A 134 -7.20 -13.82 7.51
C ASN A 134 -7.19 -15.35 7.63
N THR A 135 -8.04 -15.87 8.52
CA THR A 135 -8.27 -17.31 8.66
C THR A 135 -9.53 -17.69 7.89
N GLU A 136 -9.43 -18.72 7.04
CA GLU A 136 -10.57 -19.19 6.24
C GLU A 136 -11.77 -19.53 7.14
N GLY A 137 -12.86 -18.79 6.98
CA GLY A 137 -14.12 -18.98 7.72
C GLY A 137 -14.30 -18.10 8.95
N ASP A 138 -13.31 -17.27 9.31
CA ASP A 138 -13.41 -16.29 10.40
C ASP A 138 -13.35 -14.85 9.85
N SER A 139 -13.57 -13.87 10.73
CA SER A 139 -13.42 -12.44 10.41
C SER A 139 -11.97 -12.08 10.10
N VAL A 140 -11.78 -11.12 9.20
CA VAL A 140 -10.47 -10.62 8.77
C VAL A 140 -10.08 -9.43 9.64
N TYR A 141 -8.84 -9.39 10.14
CA TYR A 141 -8.38 -8.34 11.05
C TYR A 141 -7.10 -7.65 10.59
N LEU A 142 -7.06 -6.34 10.82
CA LEU A 142 -5.88 -5.50 10.74
C LEU A 142 -5.59 -4.93 12.12
N SER A 143 -4.49 -5.37 12.71
CA SER A 143 -4.00 -4.87 14.00
C SER A 143 -3.05 -3.69 13.76
N LEU A 144 -3.37 -2.54 14.34
CA LEU A 144 -2.61 -1.30 14.19
C LEU A 144 -2.39 -0.62 15.55
N PRO A 145 -1.17 -0.13 15.83
CA PRO A 145 -0.91 0.68 17.01
C PRO A 145 -1.39 2.12 16.87
N PHE A 146 -2.19 2.57 17.84
CA PHE A 146 -2.66 3.94 17.96
C PHE A 146 -2.31 4.52 19.33
N ASP A 147 -1.98 5.81 19.36
CA ASP A 147 -1.80 6.54 20.61
C ASP A 147 -3.14 6.86 21.29
N LYS A 148 -3.09 7.44 22.49
CA LYS A 148 -4.29 7.81 23.25
C LYS A 148 -5.18 8.85 22.56
N LYS A 149 -4.67 9.53 21.51
CA LYS A 149 -5.40 10.51 20.72
C LYS A 149 -5.94 9.91 19.42
N GLY A 150 -5.66 8.64 19.14
CA GLY A 150 -6.09 7.94 17.94
C GLY A 150 -5.19 8.17 16.72
N PHE A 151 -3.93 8.58 16.91
CA PHE A 151 -2.95 8.67 15.82
C PHE A 151 -2.11 7.40 15.70
N PRO A 152 -1.79 6.92 14.47
CA PRO A 152 -0.92 5.77 14.28
C PRO A 152 0.47 5.98 14.89
N ILE A 153 1.05 4.94 15.48
CA ILE A 153 2.38 4.98 16.10
C ILE A 153 3.40 4.29 15.20
N ASP A 154 4.40 5.01 14.72
CA ASP A 154 5.47 4.42 13.90
C ASP A 154 6.13 3.22 14.60
N PRO A 155 6.47 2.15 13.84
CA PRO A 155 7.17 1.01 14.39
C PRO A 155 8.59 1.35 14.87
N GLY A 156 9.13 0.48 15.72
CA GLY A 156 10.53 0.49 16.13
C GLY A 156 11.50 0.25 14.97
N PHE A 157 12.79 0.47 15.22
CA PHE A 157 13.86 0.31 14.22
C PHE A 157 14.32 -1.15 14.02
N HIS A 158 13.60 -2.14 14.57
CA HIS A 158 14.06 -3.53 14.58
C HIS A 158 14.39 -4.01 13.16
N ASP A 159 15.67 -4.31 12.93
CA ASP A 159 16.26 -4.84 11.69
C ASP A 159 16.02 -4.03 10.39
N CYS A 160 15.54 -2.78 10.49
CA CYS A 160 15.36 -1.90 9.33
C CYS A 160 16.41 -0.78 9.33
N GLU A 161 17.24 -0.71 8.29
CA GLU A 161 18.31 0.30 8.17
C GLU A 161 17.77 1.75 8.13
N THR A 162 16.53 1.91 7.67
CA THR A 162 15.84 3.20 7.59
C THR A 162 14.51 3.13 8.32
N ARG A 163 14.05 4.27 8.86
CA ARG A 163 12.79 4.31 9.60
C ARG A 163 11.61 4.09 8.67
N ILE A 164 10.92 2.97 8.81
CA ILE A 164 9.62 2.74 8.17
C ILE A 164 8.51 3.45 8.98
N THR A 165 7.54 4.04 8.29
CA THR A 165 6.44 4.77 8.94
C THR A 165 5.21 3.89 9.12
N SER A 166 4.37 4.27 10.08
CA SER A 166 3.06 3.66 10.32
C SER A 166 2.19 3.63 9.06
N GLU A 167 2.20 4.69 8.24
CA GLU A 167 1.39 4.73 7.01
C GLU A 167 1.88 3.73 5.95
N LYS A 168 3.19 3.47 5.89
CA LYS A 168 3.78 2.50 4.96
C LYS A 168 3.51 1.07 5.38
N VAL A 169 3.56 0.78 6.67
CA VAL A 169 3.18 -0.55 7.20
C VAL A 169 1.68 -0.76 7.04
N PHE A 170 0.85 0.24 7.34
CA PHE A 170 -0.59 0.18 7.10
C PHE A 170 -0.90 -0.13 5.62
N LEU A 171 -0.25 0.55 4.68
CA LEU A 171 -0.42 0.28 3.25
C LEU A 171 -0.11 -1.17 2.91
N ASP A 172 1.02 -1.71 3.37
CA ASP A 172 1.39 -3.11 3.11
C ASP A 172 0.35 -4.09 3.66
N LEU A 173 -0.10 -3.88 4.90
CA LEU A 173 -1.11 -4.74 5.51
C LEU A 173 -2.47 -4.64 4.77
N PHE A 174 -2.87 -3.44 4.36
CA PHE A 174 -4.06 -3.25 3.54
C PHE A 174 -3.93 -3.94 2.18
N LEU A 175 -2.76 -3.90 1.53
CA LEU A 175 -2.53 -4.61 0.28
C LEU A 175 -2.58 -6.14 0.44
N LYS A 176 -2.14 -6.68 1.58
CA LYS A 176 -2.31 -8.11 1.90
C LYS A 176 -3.78 -8.49 2.02
N HIS A 177 -4.61 -7.58 2.52
CA HIS A 177 -6.06 -7.75 2.54
C HIS A 177 -6.66 -7.67 1.14
N LEU A 178 -6.38 -6.58 0.43
CA LEU A 178 -6.91 -6.28 -0.90
C LEU A 178 -6.61 -7.39 -1.92
N LEU A 179 -5.41 -7.96 -1.86
CA LEU A 179 -4.86 -8.89 -2.86
C LEU A 179 -4.72 -10.33 -2.33
N TYR A 180 -5.46 -10.68 -1.28
CA TYR A 180 -5.32 -11.97 -0.60
C TYR A 180 -5.49 -13.16 -1.55
N ASP A 181 -6.53 -13.15 -2.39
CA ASP A 181 -6.85 -14.25 -3.30
C ASP A 181 -5.86 -14.36 -4.46
N GLU A 182 -5.39 -13.22 -4.95
CA GLU A 182 -4.51 -13.10 -6.11
C GLU A 182 -3.06 -13.46 -5.76
N LEU A 183 -2.60 -13.10 -4.55
CA LEU A 183 -1.21 -13.28 -4.12
C LEU A 183 -1.02 -14.45 -3.14
N LYS A 184 -2.08 -15.02 -2.56
CA LYS A 184 -2.06 -16.21 -1.68
C LYS A 184 -0.91 -16.22 -0.67
N MET A 185 -0.74 -15.13 0.08
CA MET A 185 0.32 -14.92 1.08
C MET A 185 1.72 -14.61 0.54
N ASN A 186 1.86 -14.27 -0.75
CA ASN A 186 3.09 -13.70 -1.29
C ASN A 186 3.29 -12.26 -0.79
N TYR A 187 3.83 -12.15 0.43
CA TYR A 187 4.09 -10.86 1.09
C TYR A 187 5.18 -10.04 0.42
N GLU A 188 6.06 -10.68 -0.35
CA GLU A 188 7.08 -9.96 -1.11
C GLU A 188 6.43 -9.04 -2.16
N ALA A 189 5.41 -9.51 -2.87
CA ALA A 189 4.69 -8.70 -3.85
C ALA A 189 4.00 -7.48 -3.22
N THR A 190 3.38 -7.60 -2.05
CA THR A 190 2.75 -6.46 -1.36
C THR A 190 3.77 -5.44 -0.86
N ASN A 191 4.95 -5.90 -0.42
CA ASN A 191 6.05 -5.02 -0.04
C ASN A 191 6.56 -4.21 -1.24
N ILE A 192 6.71 -4.86 -2.41
CA ILE A 192 7.13 -4.20 -3.65
C ILE A 192 6.09 -3.15 -4.05
N TYR A 193 4.80 -3.51 -4.08
CA TYR A 193 3.73 -2.53 -4.36
C TYR A 193 3.75 -1.34 -3.40
N SER A 194 3.96 -1.59 -2.11
CA SER A 194 4.09 -0.52 -1.10
C SER A 194 5.25 0.42 -1.41
N ASN A 195 6.40 -0.11 -1.83
CA ASN A 195 7.55 0.71 -2.24
C ASN A 195 7.28 1.50 -3.53
N VAL A 196 6.61 0.90 -4.52
CA VAL A 196 6.20 1.56 -5.77
C VAL A 196 5.26 2.72 -5.47
N ILE A 197 4.20 2.49 -4.69
CA ILE A 197 3.21 3.52 -4.32
C ILE A 197 3.88 4.69 -3.59
N PHE A 198 4.80 4.41 -2.67
CA PHE A 198 5.56 5.47 -2.00
C PHE A 198 6.45 6.25 -2.95
N LYS A 199 7.14 5.61 -3.90
CA LYS A 199 7.93 6.30 -4.92
C LYS A 199 7.06 7.09 -5.91
N GLU A 200 5.84 6.65 -6.15
CA GLU A 200 4.87 7.38 -6.97
C GLU A 200 4.43 8.68 -6.33
N ILE A 201 4.37 8.73 -5.00
CA ILE A 201 3.93 9.89 -4.20
C ILE A 201 5.13 10.78 -3.84
N ASP A 202 6.26 10.19 -3.46
CA ASP A 202 7.48 10.89 -3.14
C ASP A 202 8.65 10.18 -3.83
N SER A 203 9.05 10.68 -4.99
CA SER A 203 10.07 10.03 -5.83
C SER A 203 11.42 9.79 -5.11
N PRO A 204 11.90 10.71 -4.23
CA PRO A 204 13.03 10.47 -3.33
C PRO A 204 12.85 9.36 -2.27
N ALA A 205 11.64 8.88 -2.01
CA ALA A 205 11.40 7.91 -0.94
C ALA A 205 12.19 6.61 -1.18
N MET A 206 12.90 6.15 -0.14
CA MET A 206 13.65 4.91 -0.19
C MET A 206 12.72 3.69 -0.03
N ALA A 207 13.02 2.64 -0.79
CA ALA A 207 12.39 1.34 -0.63
C ALA A 207 12.86 0.68 0.66
N HIS A 208 11.96 -0.07 1.28
CA HIS A 208 12.27 -0.91 2.43
C HIS A 208 12.29 -2.37 2.01
N ALA A 209 13.23 -3.14 2.56
CA ALA A 209 13.29 -4.59 2.37
C ALA A 209 12.13 -5.27 3.10
N SER A 210 11.80 -6.51 2.70
CA SER A 210 10.69 -7.27 3.30
C SER A 210 10.79 -7.42 4.82
N LEU A 211 12.02 -7.50 5.34
CA LEU A 211 12.29 -7.62 6.78
C LEU A 211 11.77 -6.42 7.59
N CYS A 212 11.72 -5.22 6.99
CA CYS A 212 11.18 -4.03 7.63
C CYS A 212 9.65 -4.10 7.87
N PHE A 213 8.95 -4.98 7.14
CA PHE A 213 7.50 -5.14 7.24
C PHE A 213 7.10 -6.31 8.16
N SER A 214 7.98 -7.30 8.37
CA SER A 214 7.65 -8.55 9.07
C SER A 214 7.77 -8.49 10.59
N GLN A 215 8.44 -7.46 11.14
CA GLN A 215 8.65 -7.29 12.59
C GLN A 215 8.20 -5.91 13.11
N ALA A 216 7.25 -5.27 12.44
CA ALA A 216 6.76 -3.97 12.88
C ALA A 216 6.00 -4.11 14.22
N SER A 217 6.67 -3.75 15.31
CA SER A 217 6.08 -3.55 16.63
C SER A 217 6.44 -2.17 17.15
N VAL A 218 5.63 -1.62 18.04
CA VAL A 218 6.07 -0.44 18.81
C VAL A 218 7.20 -0.89 19.75
N ASN A 219 8.20 -0.04 19.95
CA ASN A 219 9.23 -0.32 20.96
C ASN A 219 8.54 -0.40 22.34
N ASP A 220 8.87 -1.43 23.12
CA ASP A 220 8.57 -1.41 24.56
C ASP A 220 9.31 -0.21 25.17
N GLU A 221 8.58 0.72 25.80
CA GLU A 221 9.16 1.82 26.59
C GLU A 221 9.95 1.30 27.81
#